data_AF-A0AAW7EXP4-F1
#
_entry.id   AF-A0AAW7EXP4-F1
#
_cell.length_a   1.000
_cell.length_b   1.000
_cell.length_c   1.000
_cell.angle_alpha   90.00
_cell.angle_beta   90.00
_cell.angle_gamma   90.00
#
_symmetry.space_group_name_H-M   'P 1'
#
loop_
_entity.id
_entity.type
_entity.pdbx_description
1 polymer ?
#
loop_
_entity_poly.entity_id
_entity_poly.type
_entity_poly.pdbx_seq_one_letter_code
_entity_poly.pdbx_strand_id
1 'polypeptide(L)'
;MTTNNHPAHGPLSNYRLHRIREILGKAAAQSDGGNLGYAMSDAVKAIDELLAGRKSEPVAWTDEQELRDVEKDGLGYLFTVNPITPHADPRRVIKLYRHAPPAPVAPATLPCAVELKPGLIIGKGCKTETLLTALQRRADYYAEIDAMTPEERAEHDANIEAFKAMLPQPAPVTVPECFKRLLHHAYSMTMGHDWNKGTMAGHHRTKLCQAVDECRAAMLNQEKSNG
;
A
#
# COMPACT_ATOMS: atom_id res chain seq x y z
N MET A 1 -7.39 -32.77 3.48
CA MET A 1 -7.11 -31.44 2.90
C MET A 1 -8.04 -31.24 1.73
N THR A 2 -9.08 -30.42 1.89
CA THR A 2 -10.08 -30.14 0.86
C THR A 2 -9.55 -29.01 -0.03
N THR A 3 -9.15 -29.32 -1.26
CA THR A 3 -8.78 -28.29 -2.25
C THR A 3 -10.08 -27.68 -2.78
N ASN A 4 -10.43 -26.49 -2.30
CA ASN A 4 -11.58 -25.75 -2.82
C ASN A 4 -11.25 -25.25 -4.23
N ASN A 5 -11.78 -25.92 -5.25
CA ASN A 5 -11.78 -25.50 -6.67
C ASN A 5 -12.68 -24.27 -6.92
N HIS A 6 -12.76 -23.34 -5.95
CA HIS A 6 -13.68 -22.23 -6.03
C HIS A 6 -13.24 -21.26 -7.15
N PRO A 7 -14.10 -20.94 -8.13
CA PRO A 7 -13.75 -20.18 -9.34
C PRO A 7 -13.30 -18.73 -9.09
N ALA A 8 -13.29 -18.27 -7.84
CA ALA A 8 -12.82 -16.95 -7.44
C ALA A 8 -11.29 -16.83 -7.35
N HIS A 9 -10.54 -17.93 -7.37
CA HIS A 9 -9.07 -17.91 -7.23
C HIS A 9 -8.31 -17.89 -8.57
N GLY A 10 -9.01 -17.92 -9.70
CA GLY A 10 -8.43 -17.81 -11.05
C GLY A 10 -8.72 -16.46 -11.73
N PRO A 11 -8.03 -16.14 -12.85
CA PRO A 11 -8.29 -14.94 -13.63
C PRO A 11 -9.76 -14.80 -14.03
N LEU A 12 -10.27 -13.56 -14.08
CA LEU A 12 -11.64 -13.29 -14.52
C LEU A 12 -11.84 -13.73 -15.98
N SER A 13 -12.72 -14.71 -16.22
CA SER A 13 -13.08 -15.16 -17.56
C SER A 13 -14.00 -14.16 -18.28
N ASN A 14 -14.05 -14.20 -19.61
CA ASN A 14 -14.95 -13.34 -20.40
C ASN A 14 -16.42 -13.53 -20.02
N TYR A 15 -16.82 -14.77 -19.75
CA TYR A 15 -18.17 -15.09 -19.26
C TYR A 15 -18.48 -14.36 -17.95
N ARG A 16 -17.54 -14.39 -16.98
CA ARG A 16 -17.72 -13.69 -15.70
C ARG A 16 -17.74 -12.17 -15.88
N LEU A 17 -16.92 -11.62 -16.77
CA LEU A 17 -16.92 -10.19 -17.09
C LEU A 17 -18.25 -9.73 -17.69
N HIS A 18 -18.80 -10.46 -18.66
CA HIS A 18 -20.13 -10.16 -19.22
C HIS A 18 -21.22 -10.22 -18.15
N ARG A 19 -21.18 -11.22 -17.26
CA ARG A 19 -22.15 -11.33 -16.16
C ARG A 19 -22.05 -10.15 -15.18
N ILE A 20 -20.84 -9.73 -14.81
CA ILE A 20 -20.64 -8.60 -13.89
C ILE A 20 -21.09 -7.29 -14.55
N ARG A 21 -20.75 -7.08 -15.83
CA ARG A 21 -21.22 -5.93 -16.61
C ARG A 21 -22.74 -5.81 -16.61
N GLU A 22 -23.45 -6.92 -16.84
CA GLU A 22 -24.92 -6.94 -16.86
C GLU A 22 -25.51 -6.57 -15.50
N ILE A 23 -24.97 -7.11 -14.40
CA ILE A 23 -25.42 -6.82 -13.04
C ILE A 23 -25.23 -5.32 -12.73
N LEU A 24 -24.04 -4.79 -12.99
CA LEU A 24 -23.72 -3.39 -12.73
C LEU A 24 -24.54 -2.45 -13.63
N GLY A 25 -24.77 -2.79 -14.89
CA GLY A 25 -25.60 -2.00 -15.79
C GLY A 25 -27.06 -1.91 -15.34
N LYS A 26 -27.63 -3.03 -14.86
CA LYS A 26 -28.98 -3.03 -14.28
C LYS A 26 -29.06 -2.20 -13.00
N ALA A 27 -28.07 -2.34 -12.12
CA ALA A 27 -28.01 -1.58 -10.87
C ALA A 27 -27.82 -0.08 -11.13
N ALA A 28 -26.98 0.30 -12.11
CA ALA A 28 -26.79 1.69 -12.51
C ALA A 28 -28.09 2.31 -13.08
N ALA A 29 -28.82 1.57 -13.92
CA ALA A 29 -30.10 2.02 -14.49
C ALA A 29 -31.21 2.19 -13.44
N GLN A 30 -31.11 1.49 -12.31
CA GLN A 30 -32.03 1.59 -11.17
C GLN A 30 -31.56 2.58 -10.11
N SER A 31 -30.34 3.12 -10.24
CA SER A 31 -29.80 4.10 -9.31
C SER A 31 -30.49 5.44 -9.50
N ASP A 32 -30.62 6.19 -8.41
CA ASP A 32 -31.02 7.60 -8.36
C ASP A 32 -30.02 8.58 -8.99
N GLY A 33 -28.98 8.09 -9.68
CA GLY A 33 -27.90 8.92 -10.23
C GLY A 33 -26.98 9.52 -9.16
N GLY A 34 -27.00 9.04 -7.92
CA GLY A 34 -26.01 9.41 -6.90
C GLY A 34 -24.60 8.94 -7.24
N ASN A 35 -23.62 9.28 -6.40
CA ASN A 35 -22.21 8.96 -6.61
C ASN A 35 -21.96 7.45 -6.92
N LEU A 36 -22.72 6.57 -6.25
CA LEU A 36 -22.65 5.13 -6.50
C LEU A 36 -23.16 4.75 -7.91
N GLY A 37 -24.20 5.40 -8.41
CA GLY A 37 -24.74 5.19 -9.77
C GLY A 37 -23.73 5.56 -10.85
N TYR A 38 -22.99 6.65 -10.65
CA TYR A 38 -21.88 7.03 -11.53
C TYR A 38 -20.74 6.02 -11.49
N ALA A 39 -20.32 5.60 -10.30
CA ALA A 39 -19.27 4.58 -10.15
C ALA A 39 -19.63 3.25 -10.82
N MET A 40 -20.89 2.81 -10.71
CA MET A 40 -21.39 1.62 -11.39
C MET A 40 -21.38 1.78 -12.91
N SER A 41 -21.75 2.96 -13.41
CA SER A 41 -21.72 3.27 -14.85
C SER A 41 -20.30 3.28 -15.43
N ASP A 42 -19.34 3.85 -14.71
CA ASP A 42 -17.93 3.84 -15.14
C ASP A 42 -17.31 2.44 -15.04
N ALA A 43 -17.70 1.65 -14.03
CA ALA A 43 -17.29 0.25 -13.96
C ALA A 43 -17.80 -0.57 -15.17
N VAL A 44 -19.01 -0.30 -15.65
CA VAL A 44 -19.53 -0.92 -16.88
C VAL A 44 -18.68 -0.54 -18.10
N LYS A 45 -18.33 0.74 -18.26
CA LYS A 45 -17.45 1.21 -19.35
C LYS A 45 -16.07 0.55 -19.31
N ALA A 46 -15.46 0.48 -18.13
CA ALA A 46 -14.16 -0.16 -17.96
C ALA A 46 -14.20 -1.66 -18.33
N ILE A 47 -15.30 -2.36 -18.02
CA ILE A 47 -15.48 -3.76 -18.43
C ILE A 47 -15.67 -3.87 -19.95
N ASP A 48 -16.38 -2.93 -20.57
CA ASP A 48 -16.52 -2.88 -22.04
C ASP A 48 -15.19 -2.67 -22.75
N GLU A 49 -14.37 -1.74 -22.26
CA GLU A 49 -13.01 -1.51 -22.75
C GLU A 49 -12.13 -2.75 -22.57
N LEU A 50 -12.19 -3.41 -21.41
CA LEU A 50 -11.44 -4.64 -21.14
C LEU A 50 -11.86 -5.77 -22.10
N LEU A 51 -13.17 -5.94 -22.32
CA LEU A 51 -13.69 -6.94 -23.25
C LEU A 51 -13.30 -6.64 -24.69
N ALA A 52 -13.28 -5.37 -25.09
CA ALA A 52 -12.80 -4.93 -26.40
C ALA A 52 -11.29 -5.21 -26.56
N GLY A 53 -10.49 -4.90 -25.54
CA GLY A 53 -9.05 -5.19 -25.52
C GLY A 53 -8.77 -6.70 -25.65
N ARG A 54 -9.55 -7.54 -24.97
CA ARG A 54 -9.44 -9.01 -25.06
C ARG A 54 -9.85 -9.59 -26.42
N LYS A 55 -10.61 -8.86 -27.22
CA LYS A 55 -10.98 -9.24 -28.60
C LYS A 55 -10.00 -8.72 -29.65
N SER A 56 -9.00 -7.93 -29.26
CA SER A 56 -8.02 -7.44 -30.22
C SER A 56 -7.18 -8.60 -30.75
N GLU A 57 -7.10 -8.70 -32.08
CA GLU A 57 -6.20 -9.63 -32.73
C GLU A 57 -4.80 -9.00 -32.79
N PRO A 58 -3.73 -9.80 -32.58
CA PRO A 58 -2.37 -9.30 -32.71
C PRO A 58 -2.09 -8.90 -34.16
N VAL A 59 -1.33 -7.82 -34.34
CA VAL A 59 -0.95 -7.28 -35.66
C VAL A 59 0.42 -7.75 -36.11
N ALA A 60 1.29 -8.07 -35.16
CA ALA A 60 2.62 -8.62 -35.38
C ALA A 60 3.01 -9.50 -34.19
N TRP A 61 4.15 -10.17 -34.28
CA TRP A 61 4.83 -10.72 -33.12
C TRP A 61 6.33 -10.41 -33.19
N THR A 62 6.99 -10.51 -32.05
CA THR A 62 8.44 -10.37 -31.89
C THR A 62 8.91 -11.36 -30.84
N ASP A 63 10.21 -11.42 -30.56
CA ASP A 63 10.75 -12.25 -29.48
C ASP A 63 11.59 -11.43 -28.48
N GLU A 64 12.01 -12.09 -27.41
CA GLU A 64 12.77 -11.45 -26.35
C GLU A 64 14.16 -10.96 -26.81
N GLN A 65 14.75 -11.59 -27.83
CA GLN A 65 16.05 -11.19 -28.35
C GLN A 65 15.93 -9.90 -29.14
N GLU A 66 14.94 -9.81 -30.03
CA GLU A 66 14.65 -8.58 -30.78
C GLU A 66 14.32 -7.41 -29.85
N LEU A 67 13.60 -7.64 -28.75
CA LEU A 67 13.33 -6.60 -27.76
C LEU A 67 14.60 -6.11 -27.03
N ARG A 68 15.55 -7.02 -26.75
CA ARG A 68 16.86 -6.63 -26.19
C ARG A 68 17.69 -5.83 -27.19
N ASP A 69 17.65 -6.20 -28.46
CA ASP A 69 18.35 -5.48 -29.53
C ASP A 69 17.73 -4.08 -29.76
N VAL A 70 16.41 -3.94 -29.60
CA VAL A 70 15.74 -2.62 -29.58
C VAL A 70 16.22 -1.78 -28.40
N GLU A 71 16.33 -2.34 -27.21
CA GLU A 71 16.79 -1.61 -26.02
C GLU A 71 18.26 -1.20 -26.15
N LYS A 72 19.10 -2.07 -26.72
CA LYS A 72 20.55 -1.85 -26.84
C LYS A 72 20.93 -0.95 -28.03
N ASP A 73 20.36 -1.23 -29.19
CA ASP A 73 20.80 -0.67 -30.48
C ASP A 73 19.68 0.11 -31.20
N GLY A 74 18.46 0.14 -30.66
CA GLY A 74 17.31 0.85 -31.26
C GLY A 74 16.69 0.13 -32.46
N LEU A 75 17.05 -1.14 -32.69
CA LEU A 75 16.69 -1.92 -33.87
C LEU A 75 16.17 -3.29 -33.47
N GLY A 76 15.09 -3.75 -34.11
CA GLY A 76 14.59 -5.11 -33.95
C GLY A 76 13.55 -5.47 -35.00
N TYR A 77 13.39 -6.77 -35.24
CA TYR A 77 12.49 -7.30 -36.25
C TYR A 77 11.07 -7.51 -35.71
N LEU A 78 10.09 -7.19 -36.56
CA LEU A 78 8.68 -7.54 -36.39
C LEU A 78 8.30 -8.62 -37.41
N PHE A 79 7.56 -9.61 -36.94
CA PHE A 79 7.15 -10.76 -37.73
C PHE A 79 5.63 -10.82 -37.91
N THR A 80 5.18 -11.42 -39.01
CA THR A 80 3.77 -11.60 -39.32
C THR A 80 3.12 -12.64 -38.41
N VAL A 81 1.94 -12.34 -37.87
CA VAL A 81 1.18 -13.25 -36.99
C VAL A 81 0.69 -14.49 -37.71
N ASN A 82 0.42 -14.40 -39.02
CA ASN A 82 -0.11 -15.53 -39.77
C ASN A 82 0.42 -15.54 -41.23
N PRO A 83 1.18 -16.56 -41.64
CA PRO A 83 1.67 -17.67 -40.82
C PRO A 83 2.77 -17.21 -39.86
N ILE A 84 2.79 -17.79 -38.65
CA ILE A 84 4.02 -17.81 -37.85
C ILE A 84 5.03 -18.66 -38.63
N THR A 85 6.28 -18.20 -38.74
CA THR A 85 7.34 -18.92 -39.45
C THR A 85 7.40 -20.37 -38.96
N PRO A 86 7.44 -21.39 -39.84
CA PRO A 86 7.31 -22.80 -39.45
C PRO A 86 8.31 -23.31 -38.41
N HIS A 87 9.40 -22.57 -38.20
CA HIS A 87 10.48 -22.90 -37.26
C HIS A 87 10.52 -21.98 -36.02
N ALA A 88 9.57 -21.07 -35.86
CA ALA A 88 9.52 -20.24 -34.67
C ALA A 88 9.15 -21.08 -33.45
N ASP A 89 9.95 -21.01 -32.39
CA ASP A 89 9.60 -21.61 -31.10
C ASP A 89 8.39 -20.85 -30.53
N PRO A 90 7.21 -21.49 -30.35
CA PRO A 90 6.02 -20.81 -29.83
C PRO A 90 6.23 -20.17 -28.46
N ARG A 91 7.22 -20.63 -27.68
CA ARG A 91 7.55 -20.06 -26.36
C ARG A 91 8.25 -18.70 -26.45
N ARG A 92 8.80 -18.36 -27.62
CA ARG A 92 9.49 -17.10 -27.88
C ARG A 92 8.58 -16.05 -28.52
N VAL A 93 7.34 -16.41 -28.85
CA VAL A 93 6.40 -15.54 -29.55
C VAL A 93 5.75 -14.54 -28.58
N ILE A 94 6.16 -13.28 -28.68
CA ILE A 94 5.53 -12.14 -28.01
C ILE A 94 4.61 -11.44 -29.00
N LYS A 95 3.29 -11.57 -28.80
CA LYS A 95 2.27 -10.95 -29.65
C LYS A 95 2.20 -9.44 -29.43
N LEU A 96 2.22 -8.68 -30.53
CA LEU A 96 2.07 -7.24 -30.55
C LEU A 96 0.66 -6.87 -31.01
N TYR A 97 0.03 -5.93 -30.32
CA TYR A 97 -1.33 -5.49 -30.58
C TYR A 97 -1.33 -4.01 -30.99
N ARG A 98 -2.19 -3.63 -31.95
CA ARG A 98 -2.32 -2.24 -32.41
C ARG A 98 -2.76 -1.29 -31.30
N HIS A 99 -3.63 -1.78 -30.43
CA HIS A 99 -4.11 -1.04 -29.28
C HIS A 99 -3.53 -1.70 -28.05
N ALA A 100 -2.80 -0.92 -27.26
CA ALA A 100 -2.46 -1.34 -25.91
C ALA A 100 -3.79 -1.63 -25.17
N PRO A 101 -3.89 -2.70 -24.37
CA PRO A 101 -4.96 -2.76 -23.39
C PRO A 101 -4.90 -1.45 -22.59
N PRO A 102 -6.05 -0.76 -22.38
CA PRO A 102 -6.05 0.53 -21.72
C PRO A 102 -5.30 0.40 -20.40
N ALA A 103 -4.21 1.16 -20.28
CA ALA A 103 -3.44 1.20 -19.06
C ALA A 103 -4.38 1.64 -17.94
N PRO A 104 -4.29 1.05 -16.73
CA PRO A 104 -5.05 1.55 -15.59
C PRO A 104 -4.74 3.04 -15.43
N VAL A 105 -5.72 3.89 -15.74
CA VAL A 105 -5.60 5.33 -15.62
C VAL A 105 -5.68 5.64 -14.14
N ALA A 106 -4.54 5.60 -13.47
CA ALA A 106 -4.41 6.29 -12.18
C ALA A 106 -4.59 7.80 -12.46
N PRO A 107 -5.37 8.53 -11.66
CA PRO A 107 -5.58 9.96 -11.88
C PRO A 107 -4.24 10.68 -11.87
N ALA A 108 -4.00 11.52 -12.90
CA ALA A 108 -2.76 12.28 -13.06
C ALA A 108 -2.50 13.26 -11.90
N THR A 109 -3.57 13.64 -11.20
CA THR A 109 -3.54 14.46 -9.99
C THR A 109 -4.41 13.79 -8.93
N LEU A 110 -3.81 13.53 -7.78
CA LEU A 110 -4.57 13.14 -6.59
C LEU A 110 -5.59 14.25 -6.29
N PRO A 111 -6.80 13.90 -5.81
CA PRO A 111 -7.87 14.87 -5.54
C PRO A 111 -7.50 15.90 -4.46
N CYS A 112 -6.36 15.74 -3.79
CA CYS A 112 -5.74 16.73 -2.92
C CYS A 112 -4.21 16.70 -3.05
N ALA A 113 -3.55 17.81 -2.72
CA ALA A 113 -2.09 17.88 -2.69
C ALA A 113 -1.55 16.95 -1.59
N VAL A 114 -0.75 15.96 -1.97
CA VAL A 114 -0.09 15.03 -1.05
C VAL A 114 1.40 15.33 -1.04
N GLU A 115 1.89 15.90 0.06
CA GLU A 115 3.33 15.99 0.31
C GLU A 115 3.86 14.62 0.79
N LEU A 116 4.51 13.90 -0.11
CA LEU A 116 5.25 12.69 0.26
C LEU A 116 6.63 13.09 0.76
N LYS A 117 6.84 13.00 2.08
CA LYS A 117 8.15 13.24 2.68
C LYS A 117 9.19 12.25 2.09
N PRO A 118 10.41 12.72 1.75
CA PRO A 118 11.49 11.83 1.33
C PRO A 118 11.70 10.72 2.37
N GLY A 119 11.62 9.46 1.94
CA GLY A 119 11.80 8.28 2.82
C GLY A 119 10.52 7.55 3.24
N LEU A 120 9.34 7.92 2.71
CA LEU A 120 8.12 7.13 2.95
C LEU A 120 8.22 5.76 2.25
N ILE A 121 8.56 4.73 3.03
CA ILE A 121 8.57 3.34 2.58
C ILE A 121 7.26 2.70 3.07
N ILE A 122 6.37 2.36 2.13
CA ILE A 122 5.22 1.53 2.43
C ILE A 122 5.76 0.12 2.72
N GLY A 123 5.83 -0.24 3.99
CA GLY A 123 6.36 -1.53 4.44
C GLY A 123 5.65 -2.72 3.77
N LYS A 124 6.34 -3.86 3.68
CA LYS A 124 5.76 -5.11 3.15
C LYS A 124 4.50 -5.46 3.94
N GLY A 125 3.33 -5.24 3.34
CA GLY A 125 2.03 -5.58 3.94
C GLY A 125 0.95 -4.49 3.84
N CYS A 126 1.31 -3.22 3.65
CA CYS A 126 0.32 -2.18 3.39
C CYS A 126 0.11 -2.06 1.87
N LYS A 127 -1.10 -2.39 1.40
CA LYS A 127 -1.44 -2.23 -0.01
C LYS A 127 -1.49 -0.74 -0.35
N THR A 128 -0.99 -0.34 -1.50
CA THR A 128 -1.09 1.04 -2.02
C THR A 128 -2.55 1.53 -2.00
N GLU A 129 -3.50 0.66 -2.31
CA GLU A 129 -4.94 0.91 -2.20
C GLU A 129 -5.38 1.37 -0.79
N THR A 130 -4.83 0.75 0.26
CA THR A 130 -5.15 1.12 1.65
C THR A 130 -4.66 2.53 1.97
N LEU A 131 -3.46 2.88 1.51
CA LEU A 131 -2.93 4.24 1.66
C LEU A 131 -3.79 5.26 0.90
N LEU A 132 -4.11 4.99 -0.36
CA LEU A 132 -4.93 5.89 -1.19
C LEU A 132 -6.33 6.08 -0.61
N THR A 133 -6.94 5.00 -0.10
CA THR A 133 -8.24 5.07 0.59
C THR A 133 -8.17 5.91 1.85
N ALA A 134 -7.10 5.78 2.64
CA ALA A 134 -6.90 6.59 3.84
C ALA A 134 -6.71 8.08 3.51
N LEU A 135 -5.98 8.37 2.43
CA LEU A 135 -5.79 9.74 1.94
C LEU A 135 -7.10 10.36 1.44
N GLN A 136 -7.91 9.60 0.69
CA GLN A 136 -9.23 10.06 0.23
C GLN A 136 -10.15 10.37 1.42
N ARG A 137 -10.29 9.44 2.36
CA ARG A 137 -11.12 9.64 3.57
C ARG A 137 -10.70 10.86 4.38
N ARG A 138 -9.39 11.13 4.46
CA ARG A 138 -8.86 12.30 5.15
C ARG A 138 -9.20 13.60 4.41
N ALA A 139 -9.17 13.58 3.07
CA ALA A 139 -9.57 14.72 2.26
C ALA A 139 -11.06 15.02 2.42
N ASP A 140 -11.91 13.99 2.36
CA ASP A 140 -13.35 14.11 2.54
C ASP A 140 -13.69 14.69 3.92
N TYR A 141 -13.06 14.18 4.99
CA TYR A 141 -13.22 14.68 6.35
C TYR A 141 -12.85 16.17 6.50
N TYR A 142 -11.77 16.62 5.87
CA TYR A 142 -11.40 18.04 5.92
C TYR A 142 -12.34 18.92 5.11
N ALA A 143 -12.82 18.45 3.97
CA ALA A 143 -13.83 19.17 3.19
C ALA A 143 -15.13 19.33 3.98
N GLU A 144 -15.55 18.30 4.73
CA GLU A 144 -16.68 18.39 5.66
C GLU A 144 -16.43 19.42 6.77
N ILE A 145 -15.26 19.43 7.40
CA ILE A 145 -14.89 20.43 8.41
C ILE A 145 -14.87 21.85 7.85
N ASP A 146 -14.30 22.06 6.67
CA ASP A 146 -14.19 23.38 6.05
C ASP A 146 -15.55 23.92 5.62
N ALA A 147 -16.52 23.02 5.35
CA ALA A 147 -17.90 23.36 5.04
C ALA A 147 -18.78 23.62 6.28
N MET A 148 -18.32 23.28 7.50
CA MET A 148 -19.09 23.52 8.73
C MET A 148 -19.20 25.01 9.05
N THR A 149 -20.37 25.42 9.52
CA THR A 149 -20.56 26.72 10.15
C THR A 149 -19.84 26.81 11.50
N PRO A 150 -19.54 28.01 12.03
CA PRO A 150 -18.90 28.17 13.33
C PRO A 150 -19.65 27.48 14.48
N GLU A 151 -20.98 27.47 14.42
CA GLU A 151 -21.86 26.83 15.40
C GLU A 151 -21.75 25.30 15.34
N GLU A 152 -21.82 24.71 14.14
CA GLU A 152 -21.66 23.27 13.93
C GLU A 152 -20.25 22.79 14.32
N ARG A 153 -19.24 23.62 14.06
CA ARG A 153 -17.86 23.32 14.45
C ARG A 153 -17.68 23.30 15.97
N ALA A 154 -18.31 24.23 16.68
CA ALA A 154 -18.29 24.24 18.14
C ALA A 154 -18.99 23.01 18.74
N GLU A 155 -20.08 22.54 18.12
CA GLU A 155 -20.76 21.31 18.52
C GLU A 155 -19.89 20.07 18.22
N HIS A 156 -19.26 20.00 17.04
CA HIS A 156 -18.34 18.94 16.67
C HIS A 156 -17.16 18.85 17.65
N ASP A 157 -16.54 19.97 18.00
CA ASP A 157 -15.44 20.04 18.96
C ASP A 157 -15.90 19.61 20.38
N ALA A 158 -17.08 20.03 20.81
CA ALA A 158 -17.66 19.61 22.09
C ALA A 158 -17.92 18.09 22.14
N ASN A 159 -18.40 17.51 21.03
CA ASN A 159 -18.60 16.08 20.90
C ASN A 159 -17.26 15.31 20.92
N ILE A 160 -16.22 15.85 20.28
CA ILE A 160 -14.86 15.28 20.34
C ILE A 160 -14.34 15.28 21.78
N GLU A 161 -14.50 16.38 22.53
CA GLU A 161 -14.06 16.46 23.92
C GLU A 161 -14.85 15.51 24.83
N ALA A 162 -16.17 15.39 24.63
CA ALA A 162 -16.99 14.41 25.33
C ALA A 162 -16.53 12.98 25.06
N PHE A 163 -16.19 12.65 23.81
CA PHE A 163 -15.67 11.34 23.44
C PHE A 163 -14.28 11.09 24.05
N LYS A 164 -13.37 12.07 24.02
CA LYS A 164 -12.06 11.97 24.68
C LYS A 164 -12.19 11.71 26.18
N ALA A 165 -13.18 12.32 26.84
CA ALA A 165 -13.43 12.11 28.27
C ALA A 165 -13.91 10.68 28.58
N MET A 166 -14.51 9.98 27.62
CA MET A 166 -14.91 8.57 27.78
C MET A 166 -13.74 7.59 27.61
N LEU A 167 -12.65 8.02 26.96
CA LEU A 167 -11.48 7.17 26.77
C LEU A 167 -10.64 7.10 28.06
N PRO A 168 -10.10 5.92 28.40
CA PRO A 168 -9.24 5.79 29.57
C PRO A 168 -8.00 6.69 29.40
N GLN A 169 -7.79 7.57 30.37
CA GLN A 169 -6.61 8.42 30.38
C GLN A 169 -5.36 7.56 30.53
N PRO A 170 -4.30 7.80 29.74
CA PRO A 170 -3.06 7.06 29.89
C PRO A 170 -2.50 7.30 31.30
N ALA A 171 -2.28 6.21 32.03
CA ALA A 171 -1.63 6.29 33.32
C ALA A 171 -0.27 7.00 33.17
N PRO A 172 0.13 7.88 34.10
CA PRO A 172 1.42 8.55 34.04
C PRO A 172 2.53 7.49 34.00
N VAL A 173 3.22 7.40 32.87
CA VAL A 173 4.32 6.45 32.67
C VAL A 173 5.53 6.97 33.43
N THR A 174 5.75 6.45 34.64
CA THR A 174 6.97 6.73 35.42
C THR A 174 8.11 5.87 34.87
N VAL A 175 9.02 6.49 34.13
CA VAL A 175 10.21 5.79 33.60
C VAL A 175 11.13 5.42 34.77
N PRO A 176 11.39 4.13 35.04
CA PRO A 176 12.26 3.72 36.13
C PRO A 176 13.67 4.27 35.96
N GLU A 177 14.34 4.60 37.06
CA GLU A 177 15.66 5.23 37.02
C GLU A 177 16.73 4.34 36.33
N CYS A 178 16.56 3.02 36.38
CA CYS A 178 17.43 2.07 35.66
C CYS A 178 17.39 2.29 34.13
N PHE A 179 16.23 2.63 33.57
CA PHE A 179 16.08 2.89 32.13
C PHE A 179 16.81 4.18 31.73
N LYS A 180 16.77 5.22 32.58
CA LYS A 180 17.50 6.47 32.31
C LYS A 180 19.01 6.25 32.34
N ARG A 181 19.52 5.47 33.30
CA ARG A 181 20.94 5.08 33.38
C ARG A 181 21.37 4.29 32.15
N LEU A 182 20.55 3.32 31.71
CA LEU A 182 20.80 2.54 30.51
C LEU A 182 20.90 3.43 29.25
N LEU A 183 19.95 4.35 29.07
CA LEU A 183 19.93 5.28 27.94
C LEU A 183 21.16 6.19 27.92
N HIS A 184 21.58 6.70 29.08
CA HIS A 184 22.78 7.52 29.19
C HIS A 184 24.04 6.75 28.75
N HIS A 185 24.16 5.48 29.15
CA HIS A 185 25.26 4.63 28.69
C HIS A 185 25.17 4.34 27.18
N ALA A 186 24.00 3.99 26.66
CA ALA A 186 23.80 3.74 25.23
C ALA A 186 24.12 4.99 24.37
N TYR A 187 23.75 6.18 24.83
CA TYR A 187 24.05 7.44 24.14
C TYR A 187 25.54 7.80 24.21
N SER A 188 26.21 7.51 25.33
CA SER A 188 27.67 7.65 25.41
C SER A 188 28.43 6.72 24.44
N MET A 189 27.82 5.60 24.04
CA MET A 189 28.41 4.66 23.07
C MET A 189 28.31 5.13 21.62
N THR A 190 27.36 6.03 21.29
CA THR A 190 27.21 6.55 19.92
C THR A 190 28.13 7.73 19.61
N MET A 191 28.74 8.33 20.64
CA MET A 191 29.55 9.56 20.56
C MET A 191 31.05 9.31 20.80
N GLY A 192 31.71 8.40 20.06
CA GLY A 192 33.18 8.30 20.12
C GLY A 192 33.84 7.18 19.32
N HIS A 193 34.94 7.49 18.63
CA HIS A 193 35.73 6.55 17.82
C HIS A 193 36.73 5.68 18.62
N ASP A 194 36.88 5.92 19.93
CA ASP A 194 37.94 5.31 20.76
C ASP A 194 37.49 4.03 21.52
N TRP A 195 36.25 3.57 21.29
CA TRP A 195 35.69 2.41 22.00
C TRP A 195 36.45 1.10 21.74
N ASN A 196 37.05 0.92 20.57
CA ASN A 196 37.71 -0.35 20.21
C ASN A 196 39.15 -0.47 20.72
N LYS A 197 39.70 0.55 21.41
CA LYS A 197 41.05 0.50 21.99
C LYS A 197 41.04 0.05 23.45
N GLY A 198 40.71 -1.23 23.64
CA GLY A 198 41.33 -2.14 24.62
C GLY A 198 41.12 -1.94 26.14
N THR A 199 40.76 -0.77 26.67
CA THR A 199 40.63 -0.60 28.14
C THR A 199 39.33 0.09 28.58
N MET A 200 38.86 1.12 27.87
CA MET A 200 37.59 1.78 28.21
C MET A 200 36.35 0.92 27.88
N ALA A 201 36.41 0.10 26.83
CA ALA A 201 35.31 -0.81 26.47
C ALA A 201 34.93 -1.77 27.59
N GLY A 202 35.91 -2.33 28.32
CA GLY A 202 35.64 -3.26 29.42
C GLY A 202 34.87 -2.61 30.56
N HIS A 203 35.28 -1.42 30.99
CA HIS A 203 34.65 -0.74 32.12
C HIS A 203 33.22 -0.26 31.81
N HIS A 204 33.00 0.27 30.61
CA HIS A 204 31.66 0.69 30.18
C HIS A 204 30.75 -0.49 29.86
N ARG A 205 31.28 -1.58 29.26
CA ARG A 205 30.52 -2.82 29.04
C ARG A 205 30.03 -3.43 30.35
N THR A 206 30.88 -3.53 31.37
CA THR A 206 30.47 -4.07 32.67
C THR A 206 29.37 -3.21 33.31
N LYS A 207 29.53 -1.87 33.28
CA LYS A 207 28.50 -0.94 33.79
C LYS A 207 27.18 -1.04 33.02
N LEU A 208 27.24 -1.23 31.71
CA LEU A 208 26.05 -1.43 30.87
C LEU A 208 25.36 -2.76 31.21
N CYS A 209 26.10 -3.86 31.29
CA CYS A 209 25.56 -5.17 31.69
C CYS A 209 24.90 -5.09 33.07
N GLN A 210 25.55 -4.44 34.04
CA GLN A 210 24.99 -4.22 35.37
C GLN A 210 23.70 -3.39 35.31
N ALA A 211 23.66 -2.31 34.53
CA ALA A 211 22.44 -1.51 34.37
C ALA A 211 21.29 -2.31 33.74
N VAL A 212 21.58 -3.21 32.80
CA VAL A 212 20.59 -4.13 32.22
C VAL A 212 20.05 -5.08 33.28
N ASP A 213 20.93 -5.69 34.08
CA ASP A 213 20.54 -6.64 35.13
C ASP A 213 19.71 -5.97 36.24
N GLU A 214 20.11 -4.77 36.67
CA GLU A 214 19.33 -3.94 37.61
C GLU A 214 17.93 -3.64 37.06
N CYS A 215 17.83 -3.32 35.76
CA CYS A 215 16.54 -3.01 35.15
C CYS A 215 15.67 -4.25 34.98
N ARG A 216 16.28 -5.40 34.64
CA ARG A 216 15.59 -6.70 34.62
C ARG A 216 15.05 -7.07 36.00
N ALA A 217 15.83 -6.87 37.05
CA ALA A 217 15.41 -7.13 38.43
C ALA A 217 14.27 -6.19 38.87
N ALA A 218 14.34 -4.90 38.52
CA ALA A 218 13.29 -3.94 38.83
C ALA A 218 11.95 -4.30 38.15
N MET A 219 11.98 -4.71 36.89
CA MET A 219 10.78 -5.14 36.15
C MET A 219 10.15 -6.40 36.76
N LEU A 220 10.97 -7.40 37.12
CA LEU A 220 10.49 -8.65 37.75
C LEU A 220 9.94 -8.44 39.17
N ASN A 221 10.38 -7.40 39.88
CA ASN A 221 9.88 -7.07 41.21
C ASN A 221 8.59 -6.24 41.17
N GLN A 222 8.38 -5.40 40.14
CA GLN A 222 7.10 -4.70 39.93
C GLN A 222 5.94 -5.67 39.65
N GLU A 223 6.20 -6.79 38.99
CA GLU A 223 5.20 -7.85 38.77
C GLU A 223 4.74 -8.54 40.07
N LYS A 224 5.57 -8.54 41.12
CA LYS A 224 5.26 -9.15 42.41
C LYS A 224 4.53 -8.24 43.39
N SER A 225 4.59 -6.91 43.20
CA SER A 225 3.89 -5.94 44.08
C SER A 225 2.49 -5.57 43.61
N ASN A 226 2.12 -5.95 42.37
CA ASN A 226 0.82 -5.69 41.77
C ASN A 226 -0.09 -6.95 41.74
N GLY A 227 0.30 -8.02 42.45
CA GLY A 227 -0.48 -9.24 42.64
C GLY A 227 -1.16 -9.29 44.00
#